data_AF-A0A2C8F5C9-F1
#
_entry.id   AF-A0A2C8F5C9-F1
#
_cell.length_a   1.000
_cell.length_b   1.000
_cell.length_c   1.000
_cell.angle_alpha   90.00
_cell.angle_beta   90.00
_cell.angle_gamma   90.00
#
_symmetry.space_group_name_H-M   'P 1'
#
loop_
_entity.id
_entity.type
_entity.pdbx_description
1 polymer ?
#
loop_
_entity_poly.entity_id
_entity_poly.type
_entity_poly.pdbx_seq_one_letter_code
_entity_poly.pdbx_strand_id
1 'polypeptide(L)'
;MKRVLLSAMVLGALFLTGCSKVVGPYYLNQEKYAEGIEVLGEQLQENPDDASAAYFIGRYYLGMNKPAQGLQFLDKAVALDSDNADYVFWQGVAHWALADYPQERAAYQKAISLDPNHVSANLYLGHSYLDKGKWEQALIRYRKVIQIDPYNPEALFNEGLVLNKLGKSVEAKKSWKKFLEYYPDGSLAIQATQSLNVLGDFTYRNFIIGERNVPLRSINFEEGSVDLKAESKNSLQVLKTMMNTNDKLALHIVTYVKGNKSLAKARSEAVRDYLVNGHPAPSEKRLPLSWFGSSEIITVDGKSQTVDQSVQFITVVK
;
A
#
# COMPACT_ATOMS: atom_id res chain seq x y z
N MET A 1 -1.76 9.99 -66.65
CA MET A 1 -1.38 8.56 -66.79
C MET A 1 -0.05 8.34 -66.08
N LYS A 2 -0.07 7.46 -65.08
CA LYS A 2 1.01 6.68 -64.44
C LYS A 2 2.47 7.09 -64.75
N ARG A 3 3.23 7.39 -63.69
CA ARG A 3 4.44 6.63 -63.36
C ARG A 3 4.68 6.65 -61.86
N VAL A 4 4.48 5.47 -61.29
CA VAL A 4 4.75 5.06 -59.92
C VAL A 4 6.27 5.08 -59.72
N LEU A 5 6.76 5.92 -58.81
CA LEU A 5 8.07 5.77 -58.20
C LEU A 5 7.83 5.11 -56.84
N LEU A 6 7.84 3.79 -56.86
CA LEU A 6 7.92 2.94 -55.68
C LEU A 6 9.35 3.10 -55.15
N SER A 7 9.59 4.06 -54.26
CA SER A 7 10.81 4.07 -53.46
C SER A 7 10.70 2.91 -52.48
N ALA A 8 11.53 1.89 -52.73
CA ALA A 8 11.73 0.75 -51.86
C ALA A 8 12.17 1.22 -50.47
N MET A 9 11.21 1.36 -49.54
CA MET A 9 11.48 1.22 -48.12
C MET A 9 11.50 -0.28 -47.85
N VAL A 10 12.69 -0.86 -48.04
CA VAL A 10 13.09 -2.05 -47.30
C VAL A 10 13.14 -1.61 -45.83
N LEU A 11 11.98 -1.59 -45.16
CA LEU A 11 11.94 -1.73 -43.72
C LEU A 11 12.33 -3.17 -43.47
N GLY A 12 13.65 -3.38 -43.38
CA GLY A 12 14.20 -4.63 -42.89
C GLY A 12 13.53 -4.89 -41.54
N ALA A 13 12.81 -6.00 -41.49
CA ALA A 13 12.49 -6.66 -40.24
C ALA A 13 13.80 -6.77 -39.46
N LEU A 14 13.99 -5.87 -38.49
CA LEU A 14 14.86 -6.14 -37.37
C LEU A 14 14.18 -7.29 -36.64
N PHE A 15 14.51 -8.51 -37.06
CA PHE A 15 14.34 -9.71 -36.28
C PHE A 15 14.98 -9.42 -34.93
N LEU A 16 14.15 -9.10 -33.94
CA LEU A 16 14.53 -9.18 -32.53
C LEU A 16 14.58 -10.66 -32.13
N THR A 17 15.34 -11.47 -32.87
CA THR A 17 15.98 -12.64 -32.29
C THR A 17 16.91 -12.07 -31.21
N GLY A 18 16.76 -12.34 -29.94
CA GLY A 18 15.86 -13.24 -29.25
C GLY A 18 16.29 -13.09 -27.81
N CYS A 19 15.72 -12.10 -27.13
CA CYS A 19 15.85 -12.04 -25.69
C CYS A 19 14.43 -11.95 -25.15
N SER A 20 13.83 -13.11 -24.92
CA SER A 20 12.58 -13.26 -24.17
C SER A 20 12.65 -12.51 -22.84
N LYS A 21 13.86 -12.39 -22.25
CA LYS A 21 14.15 -11.56 -21.07
C LYS A 21 13.99 -10.05 -21.27
N VAL A 22 13.98 -9.54 -22.50
CA VAL A 22 13.75 -8.11 -22.84
C VAL A 22 12.36 -7.91 -23.42
N VAL A 23 11.96 -8.77 -24.37
CA VAL A 23 10.65 -8.72 -25.03
C VAL A 23 9.52 -9.01 -24.04
N GLY A 24 9.73 -10.00 -23.18
CA GLY A 24 8.82 -10.42 -22.13
C GLY A 24 8.33 -9.27 -21.24
N PRO A 25 9.24 -8.60 -20.53
CA PRO A 25 8.89 -7.47 -19.69
C PRO A 25 8.32 -6.28 -20.47
N TYR A 26 8.75 -6.04 -21.71
CA TYR A 26 8.24 -4.94 -22.53
C TYR A 26 6.73 -5.02 -22.74
N TYR A 27 6.22 -6.14 -23.27
CA TYR A 27 4.79 -6.29 -23.51
C TYR A 27 3.98 -6.40 -22.21
N LEU A 28 4.59 -6.94 -21.15
CA LEU A 28 3.96 -7.00 -19.84
C LEU A 28 3.70 -5.59 -19.28
N ASN A 29 4.71 -4.72 -19.33
CA ASN A 29 4.65 -3.38 -18.78
C ASN A 29 3.74 -2.44 -19.57
N GLN A 30 3.54 -2.72 -20.86
CA GLN A 30 2.62 -1.98 -21.73
C GLN A 30 1.21 -2.59 -21.76
N GLU A 31 0.97 -3.66 -21.00
CA GLU A 31 -0.29 -4.42 -20.99
C GLU A 31 -0.73 -4.94 -22.38
N LYS A 32 0.23 -5.07 -23.30
CA LYS A 32 0.03 -5.52 -24.68
C LYS A 32 0.14 -7.03 -24.78
N TYR A 33 -0.70 -7.73 -24.03
CA TYR A 33 -0.60 -9.18 -23.84
C TYR A 33 -0.80 -9.97 -25.14
N ALA A 34 -1.76 -9.60 -25.98
CA ALA A 34 -2.02 -10.30 -27.24
C ALA A 34 -0.84 -10.19 -28.22
N GLU A 35 -0.31 -8.99 -28.43
CA GLU A 35 0.90 -8.76 -29.24
C GLU A 35 2.10 -9.54 -28.69
N GLY A 36 2.28 -9.55 -27.36
CA GLY A 36 3.35 -10.32 -26.72
C GLY A 36 3.21 -11.82 -26.92
N ILE A 37 1.98 -12.36 -26.91
CA ILE A 37 1.71 -13.78 -27.19
C ILE A 37 2.04 -14.13 -28.64
N GLU A 38 1.72 -13.27 -29.61
CA GLU A 38 2.08 -13.49 -31.01
C GLU A 38 3.59 -13.55 -31.19
N VAL A 39 4.31 -12.53 -30.69
CA VAL A 39 5.77 -12.43 -30.84
C VAL A 39 6.51 -13.58 -30.13
N LEU A 40 6.19 -13.84 -28.86
CA LEU A 40 6.83 -14.94 -28.13
C LEU A 40 6.33 -16.31 -28.60
N GLY A 41 5.14 -16.38 -29.19
CA GLY A 41 4.58 -17.58 -29.79
C GLY A 41 5.37 -18.03 -31.01
N GLU A 42 5.73 -17.10 -31.90
CA GLU A 42 6.65 -17.36 -33.03
C GLU A 42 8.01 -17.82 -32.52
N GLN A 43 8.57 -17.14 -31.51
CA GLN A 43 9.84 -17.53 -30.90
C GLN A 43 9.79 -18.95 -30.29
N LEU A 44 8.67 -19.34 -29.68
CA LEU A 44 8.48 -20.68 -29.12
C LEU A 44 8.23 -21.74 -30.20
N GLN A 45 7.78 -21.35 -31.40
CA GLN A 45 7.71 -22.26 -32.56
C GLN A 45 9.12 -22.55 -33.11
N GLU A 46 9.98 -21.52 -33.20
CA GLU A 46 11.37 -21.66 -33.65
C GLU A 46 12.25 -22.37 -32.62
N ASN A 47 12.03 -22.09 -31.33
CA ASN A 47 12.71 -22.72 -30.21
C ASN A 47 11.70 -23.19 -29.14
N PRO A 48 11.20 -24.43 -29.25
CA PRO A 48 10.24 -24.99 -28.30
C PRO A 48 10.74 -25.05 -26.86
N ASP A 49 12.05 -25.03 -26.62
CA ASP A 49 12.66 -25.18 -25.29
C ASP A 49 13.02 -23.82 -24.64
N ASP A 50 12.51 -22.70 -25.18
CA ASP A 50 12.66 -21.39 -24.54
C ASP A 50 11.73 -21.25 -23.32
N ALA A 51 12.27 -21.62 -22.15
CA ALA A 51 11.59 -21.52 -20.86
C ALA A 51 11.12 -20.09 -20.55
N SER A 52 11.89 -19.07 -20.95
CA SER A 52 11.56 -17.68 -20.67
C SER A 52 10.42 -17.18 -21.55
N ALA A 53 10.37 -17.57 -22.83
CA ALA A 53 9.23 -17.27 -23.71
C ALA A 53 7.94 -17.91 -23.18
N ALA A 54 7.99 -19.20 -22.80
CA ALA A 54 6.87 -19.90 -22.18
C ALA A 54 6.42 -19.19 -20.89
N TYR A 55 7.36 -18.83 -20.02
CA TYR A 55 7.07 -18.09 -18.78
C TYR A 55 6.31 -16.78 -19.03
N PHE A 56 6.77 -15.95 -19.96
CA PHE A 56 6.12 -14.66 -20.25
C PHE A 56 4.74 -14.84 -20.91
N ILE A 57 4.59 -15.79 -21.84
CA ILE A 57 3.28 -16.13 -22.40
C ILE A 57 2.30 -16.56 -21.29
N GLY A 58 2.77 -17.39 -20.36
CA GLY A 58 2.00 -17.80 -19.19
C GLY A 58 1.50 -16.61 -18.37
N ARG A 59 2.38 -15.64 -18.12
CA ARG A 59 2.04 -14.39 -17.43
C ARG A 59 1.09 -13.48 -18.23
N TYR A 60 1.21 -13.43 -19.54
CA TYR A 60 0.28 -12.68 -20.40
C TYR A 60 -1.13 -13.24 -20.31
N TYR A 61 -1.29 -14.57 -20.34
CA TYR A 61 -2.58 -15.20 -20.12
C TYR A 61 -3.14 -14.90 -18.73
N LEU A 62 -2.31 -14.87 -17.68
CA LEU A 62 -2.75 -14.43 -16.35
C LEU A 62 -3.22 -12.97 -16.36
N GLY A 63 -2.49 -12.06 -17.02
CA GLY A 63 -2.90 -10.66 -17.21
C GLY A 63 -4.22 -10.51 -17.97
N MET A 64 -4.52 -11.45 -18.88
CA MET A 64 -5.80 -11.54 -19.59
C MET A 64 -6.91 -12.27 -18.81
N ASN A 65 -6.69 -12.60 -17.53
CA ASN A 65 -7.61 -13.39 -16.70
C ASN A 65 -7.95 -14.77 -17.31
N LYS A 66 -6.96 -15.43 -17.92
CA LYS A 66 -7.05 -16.77 -18.54
C LYS A 66 -6.09 -17.74 -17.84
N PRO A 67 -6.32 -18.08 -16.56
CA PRO A 67 -5.33 -18.79 -15.76
C PRO A 67 -5.11 -20.24 -16.18
N ALA A 68 -6.11 -20.90 -16.79
CA ALA A 68 -5.94 -22.27 -17.30
C ALA A 68 -4.95 -22.32 -18.48
N GLN A 69 -5.04 -21.39 -19.43
CA GLN A 69 -4.06 -21.25 -20.51
C GLN A 69 -2.70 -20.83 -19.95
N GLY A 70 -2.68 -19.87 -19.01
CA GLY A 70 -1.44 -19.41 -18.39
C GLY A 70 -0.67 -20.54 -17.71
N LEU A 71 -1.38 -21.40 -16.96
CA LEU A 71 -0.79 -22.54 -16.28
C LEU A 71 -0.10 -23.51 -17.25
N GLN A 72 -0.68 -23.80 -18.42
CA GLN A 72 -0.04 -24.69 -19.40
C GLN A 72 1.37 -24.21 -19.82
N PHE A 73 1.51 -22.91 -20.04
CA PHE A 73 2.81 -22.33 -20.41
C PHE A 73 3.76 -22.20 -19.22
N LEU A 74 3.25 -21.96 -18.01
CA LEU A 74 4.05 -21.95 -16.79
C LEU A 74 4.55 -23.34 -16.42
N ASP A 75 3.73 -24.38 -16.58
CA ASP A 75 4.13 -25.78 -16.43
C ASP A 75 5.27 -26.12 -17.40
N LYS A 76 5.16 -25.67 -18.66
CA LYS A 76 6.23 -25.82 -19.65
C LYS A 76 7.51 -25.09 -19.20
N ALA A 77 7.41 -23.85 -18.74
CA ALA A 77 8.57 -23.09 -18.26
C ALA A 77 9.27 -23.79 -17.08
N VAL A 78 8.50 -24.28 -16.09
CA VAL A 78 9.02 -25.02 -14.93
C VAL A 78 9.58 -26.39 -15.32
N ALA A 79 9.03 -27.06 -16.33
CA ALA A 79 9.58 -28.31 -16.83
C ALA A 79 10.93 -28.12 -17.54
N LEU A 80 11.11 -26.99 -18.23
CA LEU A 80 12.35 -26.63 -18.93
C LEU A 80 13.44 -26.10 -17.98
N ASP A 81 13.05 -25.42 -16.91
CA ASP A 81 13.95 -24.87 -15.89
C ASP A 81 13.29 -24.93 -14.49
N SER A 82 13.49 -26.07 -13.82
CA SER A 82 12.82 -26.37 -12.54
C SER A 82 13.38 -25.63 -11.33
N ASP A 83 14.56 -25.04 -11.48
CA ASP A 83 15.31 -24.36 -10.41
C ASP A 83 15.07 -22.84 -10.43
N ASN A 84 14.27 -22.36 -11.38
CA ASN A 84 13.89 -20.96 -11.47
C ASN A 84 12.73 -20.62 -10.52
N ALA A 85 13.04 -19.92 -9.44
CA ALA A 85 12.07 -19.57 -8.40
C ALA A 85 10.91 -18.69 -8.92
N ASP A 86 11.16 -17.79 -9.88
CA ASP A 86 10.12 -16.95 -10.48
C ASP A 86 9.11 -17.79 -11.27
N TYR A 87 9.58 -18.77 -12.04
CA TYR A 87 8.69 -19.61 -12.85
C TYR A 87 7.75 -20.41 -11.96
N VAL A 88 8.31 -21.02 -10.91
CA VAL A 88 7.56 -21.77 -9.90
C VAL A 88 6.61 -20.84 -9.13
N PHE A 89 7.03 -19.63 -8.77
CA PHE A 89 6.16 -18.65 -8.12
C PHE A 89 4.94 -18.31 -9.00
N TRP A 90 5.15 -17.99 -10.27
CA TRP A 90 4.05 -17.66 -11.18
C TRP A 90 3.15 -18.85 -11.50
N GLN A 91 3.67 -20.08 -11.50
CA GLN A 91 2.85 -21.29 -11.50
C GLN A 91 1.90 -21.32 -10.28
N GLY A 92 2.40 -20.97 -9.09
CA GLY A 92 1.59 -20.83 -7.89
C GLY A 92 0.51 -19.76 -8.00
N VAL A 93 0.82 -18.63 -8.65
CA VAL A 93 -0.17 -17.57 -8.94
C VAL A 93 -1.28 -18.10 -9.86
N ALA A 94 -0.94 -18.90 -10.86
CA ALA A 94 -1.94 -19.52 -11.74
C ALA A 94 -2.85 -20.51 -10.99
N HIS A 95 -2.29 -21.36 -10.11
CA HIS A 95 -3.08 -22.24 -9.25
C HIS A 95 -3.99 -21.46 -8.30
N TRP A 96 -3.52 -20.35 -7.72
CA TRP A 96 -4.35 -19.46 -6.90
C TRP A 96 -5.57 -18.94 -7.69
N ALA A 97 -5.34 -18.45 -8.91
CA ALA A 97 -6.38 -17.93 -9.79
C ALA A 97 -7.40 -19.02 -10.22
N LEU A 98 -6.98 -20.28 -10.21
CA LEU A 98 -7.85 -21.45 -10.44
C LEU A 98 -8.50 -21.99 -9.15
N ALA A 99 -8.31 -21.31 -8.01
CA ALA A 99 -8.73 -21.75 -6.69
C ALA A 99 -8.14 -23.11 -6.24
N ASP A 100 -7.04 -23.55 -6.87
CA ASP A 100 -6.28 -24.74 -6.47
C ASP A 100 -5.27 -24.39 -5.37
N TYR A 101 -5.82 -24.09 -4.19
CA TYR A 101 -5.04 -23.64 -3.05
C TYR A 101 -3.97 -24.64 -2.54
N PRO A 102 -4.14 -25.98 -2.62
CA PRO A 102 -3.06 -26.91 -2.33
C PRO A 102 -1.82 -26.71 -3.20
N GLN A 103 -1.99 -26.59 -4.52
CA GLN A 103 -0.86 -26.46 -5.43
C GLN A 103 -0.27 -25.06 -5.45
N GLU A 104 -1.09 -24.03 -5.22
CA GLU A 104 -0.63 -22.67 -4.92
C GLU A 104 0.42 -22.66 -3.78
N ARG A 105 0.08 -23.24 -2.62
CA ARG A 105 1.00 -23.29 -1.48
C ARG A 105 2.24 -24.12 -1.77
N ALA A 106 2.09 -25.27 -2.43
CA ALA A 106 3.21 -26.13 -2.78
C ALA A 106 4.20 -25.40 -3.70
N ALA A 107 3.69 -24.67 -4.70
CA ALA A 107 4.48 -23.85 -5.60
C ALA A 107 5.19 -22.71 -4.86
N TYR A 108 4.49 -21.93 -4.02
CA TYR A 108 5.15 -20.87 -3.25
C TYR A 108 6.21 -21.42 -2.28
N GLN A 109 5.97 -22.56 -1.63
CA GLN A 109 6.96 -23.22 -0.79
C GLN A 109 8.18 -23.68 -1.59
N LYS A 110 7.96 -24.25 -2.78
CA LYS A 110 9.05 -24.63 -3.69
C LYS A 110 9.85 -23.40 -4.15
N ALA A 111 9.18 -22.31 -4.57
CA ALA A 111 9.86 -21.06 -4.92
C ALA A 111 10.73 -20.52 -3.78
N ILE A 112 10.24 -20.55 -2.53
CA ILE A 112 11.03 -20.17 -1.35
C ILE A 112 12.20 -21.14 -1.08
N SER A 113 12.05 -22.42 -1.40
CA SER A 113 13.16 -23.38 -1.25
C SER A 113 14.28 -23.16 -2.26
N LEU A 114 13.93 -22.66 -3.46
CA LEU A 114 14.87 -22.29 -4.52
C LEU A 114 15.53 -20.94 -4.24
N ASP A 115 14.74 -19.95 -3.83
CA ASP A 115 15.21 -18.65 -3.38
C ASP A 115 14.54 -18.25 -2.04
N PRO A 116 15.24 -18.42 -0.90
CA PRO A 116 14.72 -18.04 0.41
C PRO A 116 14.40 -16.55 0.56
N ASN A 117 14.95 -15.70 -0.31
CA ASN A 117 14.75 -14.26 -0.31
C ASN A 117 13.74 -13.79 -1.38
N HIS A 118 13.02 -14.71 -2.02
CA HIS A 118 11.97 -14.36 -2.97
C HIS A 118 10.83 -13.63 -2.24
N VAL A 119 10.73 -12.31 -2.45
CA VAL A 119 9.81 -11.42 -1.72
C VAL A 119 8.36 -11.83 -1.97
N SER A 120 7.94 -11.93 -3.24
CA SER A 120 6.57 -12.26 -3.59
C SER A 120 6.14 -13.63 -3.06
N ALA A 121 6.95 -14.68 -3.24
CA ALA A 121 6.62 -16.02 -2.74
C ALA A 121 6.43 -16.04 -1.21
N ASN A 122 7.28 -15.34 -0.45
CA ASN A 122 7.08 -15.20 0.99
C ASN A 122 5.80 -14.41 1.31
N LEU A 123 5.55 -13.28 0.64
CA LEU A 123 4.38 -12.44 0.88
C LEU A 123 3.07 -13.20 0.62
N TYR A 124 2.92 -13.80 -0.57
CA TYR A 124 1.71 -14.51 -0.97
C TYR A 124 1.49 -15.82 -0.19
N LEU A 125 2.56 -16.53 0.19
CA LEU A 125 2.43 -17.64 1.13
C LEU A 125 1.97 -17.16 2.52
N GLY A 126 2.43 -15.97 2.95
CA GLY A 126 1.91 -15.29 4.14
C GLY A 126 0.41 -15.03 4.06
N HIS A 127 -0.08 -14.56 2.90
CA HIS A 127 -1.51 -14.32 2.64
C HIS A 127 -2.30 -15.63 2.71
N SER A 128 -1.84 -16.69 2.05
CA SER A 128 -2.47 -18.01 2.09
C SER A 128 -2.56 -18.58 3.52
N TYR A 129 -1.53 -18.37 4.35
CA TYR A 129 -1.59 -18.75 5.77
C TYR A 129 -2.54 -17.87 6.59
N LEU A 130 -2.56 -16.56 6.34
CA LEU A 130 -3.49 -15.64 6.99
C LEU A 130 -4.95 -16.05 6.74
N ASP A 131 -5.30 -16.32 5.48
CA ASP A 131 -6.65 -16.74 5.05
C ASP A 131 -7.08 -18.06 5.68
N LYS A 132 -6.13 -18.97 5.94
CA LYS A 132 -6.37 -20.25 6.62
C LYS A 132 -6.32 -20.15 8.14
N GLY A 133 -6.15 -18.95 8.70
CA GLY A 133 -6.04 -18.74 10.15
C GLY A 133 -4.75 -19.29 10.77
N LYS A 134 -3.73 -19.59 9.96
CA LYS A 134 -2.43 -20.09 10.42
C LYS A 134 -1.50 -18.93 10.76
N TRP A 135 -1.87 -18.18 11.78
CA TRP A 135 -1.30 -16.87 12.10
C TRP A 135 0.21 -16.91 12.39
N GLU A 136 0.71 -17.92 13.11
CA GLU A 136 2.14 -18.06 13.40
C GLU A 136 2.95 -18.27 12.12
N GLN A 137 2.44 -19.09 11.20
CA GLN A 137 3.10 -19.33 9.92
C GLN A 137 3.08 -18.08 9.05
N ALA A 138 1.95 -17.35 9.01
CA ALA A 138 1.85 -16.07 8.33
C ALA A 138 2.86 -15.04 8.88
N LEU A 139 2.98 -14.94 10.21
CA LEU A 139 3.90 -14.01 10.88
C LEU A 139 5.35 -14.25 10.47
N ILE A 140 5.78 -15.52 10.40
CA ILE A 140 7.13 -15.88 9.95
C ILE A 140 7.37 -15.37 8.53
N ARG A 141 6.40 -15.51 7.62
CA ARG A 141 6.53 -15.08 6.23
C ARG A 141 6.55 -13.56 6.09
N TYR A 142 5.65 -12.84 6.75
CA TYR A 142 5.65 -11.37 6.72
C TYR A 142 6.94 -10.79 7.30
N ARG A 143 7.46 -11.36 8.39
CA ARG A 143 8.76 -10.93 8.95
C ARG A 143 9.92 -11.21 8.01
N LYS A 144 9.88 -12.31 7.26
CA LYS A 144 10.88 -12.59 6.23
C LYS A 144 10.82 -11.53 5.12
N VAL A 145 9.63 -11.13 4.67
CA VAL A 145 9.47 -10.02 3.73
C VAL A 145 10.04 -8.71 4.31
N ILE A 146 9.68 -8.34 5.54
CA ILE A 146 10.19 -7.12 6.20
C ILE A 146 11.72 -7.15 6.39
N GLN A 147 12.32 -8.33 6.53
CA GLN A 147 13.78 -8.46 6.59
C GLN A 147 14.45 -8.12 5.25
N ILE A 148 13.81 -8.48 4.13
CA ILE A 148 14.34 -8.30 2.77
C ILE A 148 14.00 -6.90 2.23
N ASP A 149 12.74 -6.50 2.41
CA ASP A 149 12.17 -5.20 2.04
C ASP A 149 11.53 -4.57 3.30
N PRO A 150 12.30 -3.78 4.06
CA PRO A 150 11.85 -3.16 5.32
C PRO A 150 10.68 -2.19 5.18
N TYR A 151 10.36 -1.78 3.96
CA TYR A 151 9.32 -0.82 3.64
C TYR A 151 8.13 -1.47 2.95
N ASN A 152 8.07 -2.80 2.81
CA ASN A 152 6.94 -3.44 2.13
C ASN A 152 5.59 -3.13 2.82
N PRO A 153 4.65 -2.42 2.17
CA PRO A 153 3.43 -1.93 2.82
C PRO A 153 2.53 -3.08 3.28
N GLU A 154 2.35 -4.10 2.44
CA GLU A 154 1.49 -5.25 2.73
C GLU A 154 2.04 -6.08 3.89
N ALA A 155 3.35 -6.35 3.90
CA ALA A 155 3.96 -7.12 4.99
C ALA A 155 3.91 -6.36 6.33
N LEU A 156 4.18 -5.05 6.36
CA LEU A 156 4.12 -4.24 7.58
C LEU A 156 2.69 -4.18 8.14
N PHE A 157 1.69 -3.95 7.28
CA PHE A 157 0.29 -3.90 7.69
C PHE A 157 -0.20 -5.27 8.19
N ASN A 158 0.09 -6.33 7.43
CA ASN A 158 -0.35 -7.69 7.76
C ASN A 158 0.39 -8.28 8.97
N GLU A 159 1.64 -7.87 9.25
CA GLU A 159 2.31 -8.21 10.51
C GLU A 159 1.49 -7.72 11.71
N GLY A 160 1.01 -6.47 11.67
CA GLY A 160 0.15 -5.92 12.71
C GLY A 160 -1.17 -6.69 12.86
N LEU A 161 -1.82 -7.02 11.74
CA LEU A 161 -3.05 -7.83 11.75
C LEU A 161 -2.84 -9.21 12.39
N VAL A 162 -1.79 -9.92 11.96
CA VAL A 162 -1.47 -11.25 12.46
C VAL A 162 -1.09 -11.21 13.94
N LEU A 163 -0.28 -10.25 14.37
CA LEU A 163 0.09 -10.06 15.77
C LEU A 163 -1.15 -9.81 16.63
N ASN A 164 -2.12 -9.02 16.13
CA ASN A 164 -3.37 -8.79 16.82
C ASN A 164 -4.21 -10.08 16.95
N LYS A 165 -4.30 -10.89 15.89
CA LYS A 165 -4.98 -12.20 15.94
C LYS A 165 -4.33 -13.17 16.93
N LEU A 166 -3.01 -13.07 17.11
CA LEU A 166 -2.24 -13.81 18.12
C LEU A 166 -2.34 -13.22 19.55
N GLY A 167 -3.11 -12.15 19.77
CA GLY A 167 -3.23 -11.48 21.06
C GLY A 167 -2.02 -10.60 21.44
N LYS A 168 -1.03 -10.45 20.55
CA LYS A 168 0.20 -9.66 20.77
C LYS A 168 -0.04 -8.18 20.45
N SER A 169 -0.90 -7.56 21.23
CA SER A 169 -1.44 -6.21 20.97
C SER A 169 -0.36 -5.12 21.00
N VAL A 170 0.67 -5.25 21.85
CA VAL A 170 1.75 -4.26 21.97
C VAL A 170 2.58 -4.22 20.68
N GLU A 171 2.95 -5.39 20.18
CA GLU A 171 3.70 -5.55 18.94
C GLU A 171 2.85 -5.17 17.73
N ALA A 172 1.56 -5.53 17.71
CA ALA A 172 0.64 -5.12 16.65
C ALA A 172 0.59 -3.60 16.48
N LYS A 173 0.43 -2.86 17.59
CA LYS A 173 0.48 -1.40 17.59
C LYS A 173 1.79 -0.85 17.05
N LYS A 174 2.92 -1.48 17.38
CA LYS A 174 4.23 -1.07 16.88
C LYS A 174 4.32 -1.25 15.35
N SER A 175 3.88 -2.39 14.82
CA SER A 175 3.89 -2.67 13.38
C SER A 175 2.98 -1.70 12.59
N TRP A 176 1.76 -1.43 13.07
CA TRP A 176 0.89 -0.45 12.39
C TRP A 176 1.38 0.99 12.48
N LYS A 177 2.01 1.40 13.60
CA LYS A 177 2.64 2.72 13.68
C LYS A 177 3.80 2.86 12.70
N LYS A 178 4.64 1.83 12.57
CA LYS A 178 5.70 1.77 11.56
C LYS A 178 5.13 1.82 10.14
N PHE A 179 4.04 1.11 9.86
CA PHE A 179 3.34 1.20 8.57
C PHE A 179 2.88 2.64 8.28
N LEU A 180 2.21 3.29 9.23
CA LEU A 180 1.69 4.66 9.09
C LEU A 180 2.79 5.73 8.98
N GLU A 181 4.00 5.47 9.48
CA GLU A 181 5.15 6.36 9.30
C GLU A 181 5.59 6.46 7.83
N TYR A 182 5.49 5.36 7.08
CA TYR A 182 5.85 5.31 5.66
C TYR A 182 4.65 5.52 4.72
N TYR A 183 3.47 5.04 5.13
CA TYR A 183 2.25 5.02 4.33
C TYR A 183 1.09 5.65 5.11
N PRO A 184 1.07 6.99 5.26
CA PRO A 184 0.04 7.70 6.01
C PRO A 184 -1.27 7.95 5.23
N ASP A 185 -1.37 7.45 4.00
CA ASP A 185 -2.51 7.63 3.07
C ASP A 185 -3.00 6.26 2.56
N GLY A 186 -4.24 6.21 2.11
CA GLY A 186 -4.87 5.07 1.47
C GLY A 186 -5.77 4.28 2.40
N SER A 187 -6.47 3.31 1.81
CA SER A 187 -7.41 2.43 2.52
C SER A 187 -6.72 1.63 3.63
N LEU A 188 -5.46 1.21 3.43
CA LEU A 188 -4.69 0.51 4.45
C LEU A 188 -4.30 1.43 5.62
N ALA A 189 -4.00 2.71 5.38
CA ALA A 189 -3.72 3.67 6.45
C ALA A 189 -4.94 3.95 7.33
N ILE A 190 -6.11 4.06 6.70
CA ILE A 190 -7.39 4.19 7.43
C ILE A 190 -7.62 2.96 8.31
N GLN A 191 -7.43 1.76 7.77
CA GLN A 191 -7.61 0.50 8.50
C GLN A 191 -6.58 0.31 9.62
N ALA A 192 -5.31 0.65 9.38
CA ALA A 192 -4.26 0.58 10.40
C ALA A 192 -4.57 1.53 11.56
N THR A 193 -5.01 2.75 11.25
CA THR A 193 -5.42 3.75 12.25
C THR A 193 -6.63 3.29 13.04
N GLN A 194 -7.64 2.74 12.38
CA GLN A 194 -8.80 2.16 13.05
C GLN A 194 -8.38 1.02 13.99
N SER A 195 -7.49 0.14 13.53
CA SER A 195 -6.97 -0.98 14.33
C SER A 195 -6.20 -0.51 15.57
N LEU A 196 -5.41 0.55 15.45
CA LEU A 196 -4.77 1.21 16.60
C LEU A 196 -5.80 1.75 17.59
N ASN A 197 -6.80 2.47 17.09
CA ASN A 197 -7.83 3.12 17.91
C ASN A 197 -8.69 2.08 18.65
N VAL A 198 -9.02 0.94 18.04
CA VAL A 198 -9.72 -0.19 18.69
C VAL A 198 -8.92 -0.71 19.88
N LEU A 199 -7.60 -0.72 19.78
CA LEU A 199 -6.71 -1.12 20.86
C LEU A 199 -6.41 0.04 21.85
N GLY A 200 -7.09 1.18 21.75
CA GLY A 200 -6.91 2.35 22.61
C GLY A 200 -5.62 3.14 22.36
N ASP A 201 -4.97 2.96 21.21
CA ASP A 201 -3.84 3.80 20.78
C ASP A 201 -4.34 4.89 19.83
N PHE A 202 -4.27 6.14 20.27
CA PHE A 202 -4.69 7.32 19.51
C PHE A 202 -3.50 8.15 18.99
N THR A 203 -2.35 7.51 18.79
CA THR A 203 -1.18 8.17 18.16
C THR A 203 -1.53 8.67 16.76
N TYR A 204 -2.36 7.91 16.04
CA TYR A 204 -2.99 8.31 14.79
C TYR A 204 -4.51 8.30 14.97
N ARG A 205 -5.22 9.17 14.27
CA ARG A 205 -6.69 9.23 14.22
C ARG A 205 -7.17 9.50 12.81
N ASN A 206 -8.31 8.93 12.47
CA ASN A 206 -9.00 9.19 11.20
C ASN A 206 -9.86 10.44 11.33
N PHE A 207 -9.67 11.40 10.43
CA PHE A 207 -10.48 12.63 10.38
C PHE A 207 -11.23 12.73 9.06
N ILE A 208 -12.48 13.16 9.11
CA ILE A 208 -13.24 13.51 7.91
C ILE A 208 -12.92 14.96 7.54
N ILE A 209 -12.07 15.14 6.53
CA ILE A 209 -11.62 16.42 6.02
C ILE A 209 -12.25 16.66 4.65
N GLY A 210 -13.35 17.40 4.63
CA GLY A 210 -14.18 17.59 3.44
C GLY A 210 -14.86 16.26 3.14
N GLU A 211 -14.59 15.71 1.95
CA GLU A 211 -15.11 14.40 1.53
C GLU A 211 -14.11 13.26 1.76
N ARG A 212 -12.92 13.55 2.30
CA ARG A 212 -11.84 12.57 2.43
C ARG A 212 -11.70 12.11 3.88
N ASN A 213 -11.52 10.81 4.05
CA ASN A 213 -11.07 10.25 5.32
C ASN A 213 -9.55 10.25 5.36
N VAL A 214 -8.98 11.03 6.27
CA VAL A 214 -7.54 11.32 6.34
C VAL A 214 -6.99 10.82 7.67
N PRO A 215 -6.14 9.78 7.65
CA PRO A 215 -5.34 9.40 8.80
C PRO A 215 -4.33 10.52 9.11
N LEU A 216 -4.37 11.05 10.32
CA LEU A 216 -3.40 12.03 10.79
C LEU A 216 -2.80 11.58 12.10
N ARG A 217 -1.52 11.87 12.30
CA ARG A 217 -0.92 11.75 13.62
C ARG A 217 -1.56 12.79 14.54
N SER A 218 -1.83 12.43 15.78
CA SER A 218 -2.37 13.35 16.77
C SER A 218 -1.42 14.53 16.98
N ILE A 219 -2.00 15.74 17.01
CA ILE A 219 -1.24 16.98 17.18
C ILE A 219 -0.85 17.13 18.65
N ASN A 220 0.45 17.00 18.89
CA ASN A 220 1.07 17.14 20.19
C ASN A 220 1.96 18.39 20.26
N PHE A 221 2.16 18.85 21.49
CA PHE A 221 2.97 20.01 21.85
C PHE A 221 4.05 19.60 22.83
N GLU A 222 5.11 20.41 22.94
CA GLU A 222 6.04 20.29 24.07
C GLU A 222 5.29 20.48 25.40
N GLU A 223 5.85 19.88 26.45
CA GLU A 223 5.17 19.80 27.74
C GLU A 223 4.86 21.19 28.30
N GLY A 224 3.58 21.44 28.60
CA GLY A 224 3.11 22.72 29.12
C GLY A 224 3.18 23.90 28.15
N SER A 225 3.67 23.73 26.91
CA SER A 225 3.88 24.83 25.97
C SER A 225 2.91 24.81 24.78
N VAL A 226 3.05 25.82 23.91
CA VAL A 226 2.35 25.96 22.63
C VAL A 226 3.20 25.49 21.43
N ASP A 227 4.43 25.03 21.69
CA ASP A 227 5.37 24.63 20.65
C ASP A 227 4.97 23.28 20.09
N LEU A 228 4.76 23.21 18.77
CA LEU A 228 4.40 21.99 18.09
C LEU A 228 5.60 21.03 18.01
N LYS A 229 5.39 19.79 18.44
CA LYS A 229 6.35 18.71 18.20
C LYS A 229 6.58 18.50 16.71
N ALA A 230 7.77 18.02 16.33
CA ALA A 230 8.16 17.84 14.93
C ALA A 230 7.18 16.94 14.17
N GLU A 231 6.78 15.83 14.77
CA GLU A 231 5.78 14.90 14.22
C GLU A 231 4.39 15.52 13.95
N SER A 232 3.97 16.52 14.73
CA SER A 232 2.68 17.20 14.56
C SER A 232 2.67 18.04 13.30
N LYS A 233 3.82 18.65 12.97
CA LYS A 233 3.99 19.53 11.81
C LYS A 233 3.69 18.80 10.50
N ASN A 234 4.09 17.52 10.38
CA ASN A 234 3.80 16.71 9.19
C ASN A 234 2.29 16.57 8.95
N SER A 235 1.51 16.30 9.99
CA SER A 235 0.04 16.18 9.88
C SER A 235 -0.62 17.52 9.54
N LEU A 236 -0.12 18.62 10.12
CA LEU A 236 -0.60 19.96 9.77
C LEU A 236 -0.24 20.37 8.34
N GLN A 237 0.91 19.94 7.83
CA GLN A 237 1.32 20.20 6.44
C GLN A 237 0.39 19.49 5.44
N VAL A 238 -0.09 18.28 5.75
CA VAL A 238 -1.12 17.59 4.95
C VAL A 238 -2.39 18.44 4.91
N LEU A 239 -2.91 18.86 6.07
CA LEU A 239 -4.12 19.70 6.16
C LEU A 239 -3.96 21.02 5.40
N LYS A 240 -2.82 21.69 5.57
CA LYS A 240 -2.50 22.93 4.85
C LYS A 240 -2.53 22.73 3.34
N THR A 241 -1.92 21.65 2.86
CA THR A 241 -1.91 21.31 1.43
C THR A 241 -3.34 21.09 0.91
N MET A 242 -4.17 20.33 1.64
CA MET A 242 -5.57 20.13 1.29
C MET A 242 -6.36 21.45 1.20
N MET A 243 -6.16 22.36 2.16
CA MET A 243 -6.83 23.66 2.18
C MET A 243 -6.33 24.63 1.10
N ASN A 244 -5.10 24.47 0.63
CA ASN A 244 -4.56 25.26 -0.47
C ASN A 244 -5.07 24.75 -1.82
N THR A 245 -5.29 23.43 -1.96
CA THR A 245 -5.87 22.84 -3.16
C THR A 245 -7.39 23.05 -3.25
N ASN A 246 -8.08 23.20 -2.12
CA ASN A 246 -9.52 23.46 -2.06
C ASN A 246 -9.79 24.76 -1.27
N ASP A 247 -10.08 25.84 -1.98
CA ASP A 247 -10.37 27.17 -1.42
C ASP A 247 -11.68 27.23 -0.63
N LYS A 248 -12.60 26.30 -0.88
CA LYS A 248 -13.87 26.14 -0.14
C LYS A 248 -13.72 25.35 1.15
N LEU A 249 -12.63 24.58 1.31
CA LEU A 249 -12.39 23.81 2.52
C LEU A 249 -12.14 24.75 3.71
N ALA A 250 -13.02 24.66 4.71
CA ALA A 250 -12.87 25.32 6.01
C ALA A 250 -12.71 24.27 7.10
N LEU A 251 -11.82 24.55 8.04
CA LEU A 251 -11.39 23.62 9.08
C LEU A 251 -11.51 24.28 10.45
N HIS A 252 -12.51 23.87 11.22
CA HIS A 252 -12.69 24.29 12.59
C HIS A 252 -11.72 23.52 13.49
N ILE A 253 -10.82 24.25 14.14
CA ILE A 253 -9.84 23.69 15.08
C ILE A 253 -10.44 23.76 16.47
N VAL A 254 -10.63 22.59 17.09
CA VAL A 254 -11.14 22.48 18.46
C VAL A 254 -10.06 21.88 19.34
N THR A 255 -9.67 22.57 20.40
CA THR A 255 -8.62 22.10 21.32
C THR A 255 -9.14 21.88 22.73
N TYR A 256 -8.57 20.92 23.43
CA TYR A 256 -8.85 20.68 24.83
C TYR A 256 -7.56 20.42 25.60
N VAL A 257 -7.48 20.97 26.81
CA VAL A 257 -6.45 20.66 27.80
C VAL A 257 -7.13 20.61 29.16
N LYS A 258 -7.05 19.46 29.83
CA LYS A 258 -7.65 19.22 31.14
C LYS A 258 -7.21 20.25 32.17
N GLY A 259 -8.20 20.93 32.75
CA GLY A 259 -7.98 21.96 33.77
C GLY A 259 -7.29 23.24 33.26
N ASN A 260 -7.00 23.39 31.96
CA ASN A 260 -6.23 24.52 31.45
C ASN A 260 -6.82 25.09 30.14
N LYS A 261 -7.95 25.79 30.28
CA LYS A 261 -8.67 26.42 29.16
C LYS A 261 -7.83 27.49 28.43
N SER A 262 -6.98 28.22 29.16
CA SER A 262 -6.08 29.23 28.58
C SER A 262 -5.02 28.60 27.69
N LEU A 263 -4.41 27.48 28.12
CA LEU A 263 -3.45 26.75 27.29
C LEU A 263 -4.14 26.09 26.09
N ALA A 264 -5.36 25.57 26.26
CA ALA A 264 -6.14 25.04 25.14
C ALA A 264 -6.35 26.12 24.06
N LYS A 265 -6.76 27.34 24.46
CA LYS A 265 -6.87 28.48 23.55
C LYS A 265 -5.55 28.77 22.83
N ALA A 266 -4.46 28.95 23.58
CA ALA A 266 -3.16 29.29 23.01
C ALA A 266 -2.66 28.21 22.03
N ARG A 267 -2.93 26.93 22.30
CA ARG A 267 -2.62 25.82 21.39
C ARG A 267 -3.48 25.82 20.13
N SER A 268 -4.76 26.24 20.20
CA SER A 268 -5.59 26.41 19.01
C SER A 268 -5.07 27.52 18.10
N GLU A 269 -4.58 28.61 18.69
CA GLU A 269 -3.93 29.71 17.98
C GLU A 269 -2.64 29.24 17.33
N ALA A 270 -1.75 28.55 18.07
CA ALA A 270 -0.50 28.01 17.51
C ALA A 270 -0.71 27.05 16.33
N VAL A 271 -1.76 26.21 16.36
CA VAL A 271 -2.11 25.34 15.22
C VAL A 271 -2.54 26.16 14.01
N ARG A 272 -3.41 27.17 14.20
CA ARG A 272 -3.82 28.05 13.10
C ARG A 272 -2.64 28.83 12.54
N ASP A 273 -1.81 29.39 13.40
CA ASP A 273 -0.64 30.18 13.02
C ASP A 273 0.30 29.34 12.15
N TYR A 274 0.54 28.08 12.52
CA TYR A 274 1.29 27.15 11.67
C TYR A 274 0.64 26.96 10.29
N LEU A 275 -0.68 26.78 10.23
CA LEU A 275 -1.40 26.56 8.97
C LEU A 275 -1.36 27.79 8.05
N VAL A 276 -1.46 29.01 8.60
CA VAL A 276 -1.50 30.26 7.82
C VAL A 276 -0.12 30.87 7.52
N ASN A 277 0.95 30.39 8.17
CA ASN A 277 2.30 30.86 7.93
C ASN A 277 2.90 30.28 6.64
N GLY A 278 3.60 31.09 5.84
CA GLY A 278 4.25 30.69 4.57
C GLY A 278 3.33 30.77 3.34
N HIS A 279 3.86 30.45 2.15
CA HIS A 279 3.08 30.53 0.90
C HIS A 279 3.07 29.20 0.13
N PRO A 280 1.92 28.76 -0.43
CA PRO A 280 0.58 29.31 -0.25
C PRO A 280 0.03 29.04 1.17
N ALA A 281 -0.87 29.91 1.64
CA ALA A 281 -1.52 29.75 2.94
C ALA A 281 -3.03 29.96 2.85
N PRO A 282 -3.82 29.18 3.62
CA PRO A 282 -5.23 29.43 3.78
C PRO A 282 -5.48 30.73 4.55
N SER A 283 -6.61 31.38 4.25
CA SER A 283 -7.08 32.53 5.03
C SER A 283 -7.47 32.09 6.44
N GLU A 284 -7.09 32.88 7.46
CA GLU A 284 -7.53 32.69 8.85
C GLU A 284 -9.05 32.57 9.00
N LYS A 285 -9.83 33.22 8.12
CA LYS A 285 -11.31 33.13 8.13
C LYS A 285 -11.82 31.71 7.88
N ARG A 286 -11.01 30.85 7.25
CA ARG A 286 -11.31 29.42 7.01
C ARG A 286 -10.89 28.52 8.18
N LEU A 287 -10.34 29.09 9.25
CA LEU A 287 -9.79 28.38 10.41
C LEU A 287 -10.41 28.89 11.72
N PRO A 288 -11.74 28.73 11.93
CA PRO A 288 -12.35 29.10 13.20
C PRO A 288 -11.78 28.26 14.34
N LEU A 289 -11.72 28.84 15.55
CA LEU A 289 -11.12 28.23 16.73
C LEU A 289 -12.16 27.99 17.83
N SER A 290 -12.02 26.90 18.58
CA SER A 290 -12.77 26.66 19.83
C SER A 290 -11.95 25.86 20.83
N TRP A 291 -12.23 26.05 22.11
CA TRP A 291 -11.49 25.40 23.20
C TRP A 291 -12.39 25.12 24.41
N PHE A 292 -13.38 24.24 24.20
CA PHE A 292 -14.39 23.94 25.21
C PHE A 292 -13.76 23.33 26.46
N GLY A 293 -14.36 23.57 27.63
CA GLY A 293 -13.85 23.07 28.92
C GLY A 293 -14.13 21.58 29.18
N SER A 294 -14.47 20.83 28.13
CA SER A 294 -14.88 19.42 28.22
C SER A 294 -13.94 18.55 27.41
N SER A 295 -13.59 17.39 27.98
CA SER A 295 -12.77 16.39 27.30
C SER A 295 -13.45 15.86 26.06
N GLU A 296 -12.66 15.57 25.04
CA GLU A 296 -13.10 14.77 23.91
C GLU A 296 -13.40 13.34 24.36
N ILE A 297 -14.57 12.84 23.98
CA ILE A 297 -14.97 11.45 24.15
C ILE A 297 -14.73 10.73 22.83
N ILE A 298 -13.71 9.89 22.78
CA ILE A 298 -13.42 9.06 21.60
C ILE A 298 -14.15 7.73 21.79
N THR A 299 -15.04 7.39 20.86
CA THR A 299 -15.80 6.13 20.91
C THR A 299 -15.36 5.22 19.79
N VAL A 300 -14.89 4.02 20.14
CA VAL A 300 -14.43 2.98 19.20
C VAL A 300 -15.00 1.65 19.66
N ASP A 301 -15.65 0.91 18.77
CA ASP A 301 -16.30 -0.39 19.05
C ASP A 301 -17.16 -0.38 20.33
N GLY A 302 -17.94 0.68 20.52
CA GLY A 302 -18.82 0.85 21.68
C GLY A 302 -18.11 1.17 23.00
N LYS A 303 -16.78 1.28 23.00
CA LYS A 303 -15.99 1.73 24.16
C LYS A 303 -15.66 3.21 24.01
N SER A 304 -15.98 3.98 25.04
CA SER A 304 -15.66 5.40 25.10
C SER A 304 -14.45 5.64 25.99
N GLN A 305 -13.51 6.46 25.52
CA GLN A 305 -12.35 6.91 26.27
C GLN A 305 -12.25 8.43 26.21
N THR A 306 -11.99 9.06 27.35
CA THR A 306 -11.67 10.48 27.44
C THR A 306 -10.18 10.71 27.30
N VAL A 307 -9.80 11.80 26.64
CA VAL A 307 -8.40 12.23 26.54
C VAL A 307 -8.16 13.51 27.33
N ASP A 308 -7.03 13.58 28.03
CA ASP A 308 -6.67 14.74 28.85
C ASP A 308 -6.29 15.95 27.98
N GLN A 309 -5.93 15.73 26.72
CA GLN A 309 -5.62 16.76 25.73
C GLN A 309 -6.05 16.30 24.33
N SER A 310 -6.55 17.21 23.51
CA SER A 310 -6.78 16.94 22.09
C SER A 310 -6.74 18.17 21.21
N VAL A 311 -6.52 17.93 19.91
CA VAL A 311 -6.77 18.87 18.82
C VAL A 311 -7.65 18.13 17.81
N GLN A 312 -8.84 18.64 17.55
CA GLN A 312 -9.76 18.12 16.55
C GLN A 312 -9.85 19.06 15.37
N PHE A 313 -10.16 18.44 14.24
CA PHE A 313 -10.38 19.11 12.97
C PHE A 313 -11.77 18.76 12.50
N ILE A 314 -12.69 19.73 12.58
CA ILE A 314 -14.08 19.56 12.17
C ILE A 314 -14.25 20.34 10.88
N THR A 315 -14.73 19.68 9.83
CA THR A 315 -15.05 20.37 8.59
C THR A 315 -16.45 20.95 8.67
N VAL A 316 -16.54 22.24 8.36
CA VAL A 316 -17.82 22.94 8.30
C VAL A 316 -18.41 22.63 6.93
N VAL A 317 -19.22 21.58 6.84
CA VAL A 317 -20.04 21.35 5.65
C VAL A 317 -21.12 22.43 5.67
N LYS A 318 -21.00 23.39 4.75
CA LYS A 318 -22.06 24.37 4.47
C LYS A 318 -23.11 23.75 3.56
#